data_AF-A0A8T6EIZ8-F1
#
_entry.id   AF-A0A8T6EIZ8-F1
#
_cell.length_a   1.000
_cell.length_b   1.000
_cell.length_c   1.000
_cell.angle_alpha   90.00
_cell.angle_beta   90.00
_cell.angle_gamma   90.00
#
_symmetry.space_group_name_H-M   'P 1'
#
loop_
_entity.id
_entity.type
_entity.pdbx_description
1 polymer ?
#
loop_
_entity_poly.entity_id
_entity_poly.type
_entity_poly.pdbx_seq_one_letter_code
_entity_poly.pdbx_strand_id
1 'polypeptide(L)'
;MVFEQFKSTADQIKDKVKASGDEVFAKVAGAGRQGLAKAVQKLFEEYSKIAPILERAGFIVGDVELRLTLPPAIVVCIEPTEPDALDRLKTVEGEVELDDNQKRVLQLIKEAYALEETVKAHGHEIGQIELVFSVPPGVNVHLSSSCSRVFGSVDRSPSSSEND
;
A
#
# COMPACT_ATOMS: atom_id res chain seq x y z
N MET A 1 13.28 -5.95 23.14
CA MET A 1 12.51 -4.71 23.35
C MET A 1 11.67 -4.29 22.14
N VAL A 2 12.05 -4.66 20.90
CA VAL A 2 11.32 -4.24 19.67
C VAL A 2 9.99 -4.99 19.46
N PHE A 3 9.87 -6.25 19.94
CA PHE A 3 8.65 -7.08 19.78
C PHE A 3 7.39 -6.58 20.52
N GLU A 4 7.55 -5.79 21.60
CA GLU A 4 6.40 -5.24 22.35
C GLU A 4 5.78 -4.03 21.65
N GLN A 5 6.60 -3.23 20.94
CA GLN A 5 6.11 -2.11 20.12
C GLN A 5 5.34 -2.60 18.89
N PHE A 6 5.71 -3.74 18.30
CA PHE A 6 5.04 -4.29 17.12
C PHE A 6 3.59 -4.73 17.37
N LYS A 7 3.28 -5.30 18.56
CA LYS A 7 1.89 -5.62 18.92
C LYS A 7 1.04 -4.36 19.04
N SER A 8 1.61 -3.31 19.64
CA SER A 8 0.92 -2.04 19.86
C SER A 8 0.47 -1.38 18.54
N THR A 9 1.30 -1.41 17.49
CA THR A 9 0.94 -0.83 16.18
C THR A 9 -0.12 -1.65 15.45
N ALA A 10 0.01 -2.98 15.43
CA ALA A 10 -0.97 -3.87 14.79
C ALA A 10 -2.34 -3.82 15.49
N ASP A 11 -2.36 -3.76 16.82
CA ASP A 11 -3.60 -3.59 17.59
C ASP A 11 -4.20 -2.20 17.39
N GLN A 12 -3.39 -1.14 17.30
CA GLN A 12 -3.87 0.21 16.98
C GLN A 12 -4.43 0.31 15.56
N ILE A 13 -3.85 -0.38 14.58
CA ILE A 13 -4.37 -0.45 13.21
C ILE A 13 -5.69 -1.22 13.22
N LYS A 14 -5.76 -2.37 13.89
CA LYS A 14 -6.98 -3.17 14.02
C LYS A 14 -8.12 -2.40 14.68
N ASP A 15 -7.83 -1.66 15.75
CA ASP A 15 -8.82 -0.86 16.46
C ASP A 15 -9.26 0.37 15.65
N LYS A 16 -8.35 1.02 14.93
CA LYS A 16 -8.68 2.13 14.02
C LYS A 16 -9.46 1.67 12.80
N VAL A 17 -9.15 0.50 12.23
CA VAL A 17 -9.90 -0.13 11.13
C VAL A 17 -11.30 -0.50 11.59
N LYS A 18 -11.43 -1.06 12.81
CA LYS A 18 -12.74 -1.38 13.40
C LYS A 18 -13.57 -0.12 13.67
N ALA A 19 -12.97 0.91 14.26
CA ALA A 19 -13.65 2.18 14.52
C ALA A 19 -14.06 2.91 13.24
N SER A 20 -13.20 2.91 12.21
CA SER A 20 -13.50 3.49 10.90
C SER A 20 -14.57 2.67 10.17
N GLY A 21 -14.54 1.33 10.31
CA GLY A 21 -15.56 0.43 9.78
C GLY A 21 -16.93 0.66 10.41
N ASP A 22 -16.99 0.85 11.73
CA ASP A 22 -18.22 1.13 12.47
C ASP A 22 -18.78 2.53 12.13
N GLU A 23 -17.92 3.52 11.90
CA GLU A 23 -18.35 4.88 11.51
C GLU A 23 -18.86 4.92 10.05
N VAL A 24 -18.19 4.20 9.13
CA VAL A 24 -18.67 4.00 7.76
C VAL A 24 -19.99 3.23 7.77
N PHE A 25 -20.13 2.21 8.61
CA PHE A 25 -21.36 1.45 8.79
C PHE A 25 -22.52 2.34 9.27
N ALA A 26 -22.29 3.22 10.23
CA ALA A 26 -23.28 4.16 10.75
C ALA A 26 -23.78 5.16 9.69
N LYS A 27 -22.91 5.59 8.75
CA LYS A 27 -23.28 6.52 7.67
C LYS A 27 -23.95 5.83 6.45
N VAL A 28 -23.94 4.49 6.40
CA VAL A 28 -24.27 3.71 5.19
C VAL A 28 -25.50 2.80 5.38
N ALA A 29 -26.22 2.84 6.51
CA ALA A 29 -27.36 1.97 6.80
C ALA A 29 -28.63 2.20 5.91
N GLY A 30 -28.71 1.50 4.79
CA GLY A 30 -29.92 1.30 3.96
C GLY A 30 -29.91 -0.08 3.31
N ALA A 31 -31.06 -0.67 2.97
CA ALA A 31 -31.18 -2.10 2.63
C ALA A 31 -30.32 -2.60 1.44
N GLY A 32 -29.98 -1.74 0.47
CA GLY A 32 -29.02 -2.07 -0.61
C GLY A 32 -27.54 -1.94 -0.22
N ARG A 33 -27.25 -1.37 0.95
CA ARG A 33 -25.91 -1.00 1.42
C ARG A 33 -25.33 -1.95 2.47
N GLN A 34 -26.11 -2.89 3.01
CA GLN A 34 -25.57 -3.97 3.85
C GLN A 34 -24.62 -4.89 3.08
N GLY A 35 -24.92 -5.15 1.79
CA GLY A 35 -24.01 -5.90 0.91
C GLY A 35 -22.70 -5.16 0.68
N LEU A 36 -22.77 -3.84 0.47
CA LEU A 36 -21.60 -2.98 0.33
C LEU A 36 -20.76 -2.95 1.62
N ALA A 37 -21.38 -2.76 2.78
CA ALA A 37 -20.68 -2.75 4.07
C ALA A 37 -19.96 -4.09 4.34
N LYS A 38 -20.62 -5.22 4.09
CA LYS A 38 -19.98 -6.55 4.20
C LYS A 38 -18.84 -6.74 3.21
N ALA A 39 -18.98 -6.23 1.98
CA ALA A 39 -17.93 -6.31 0.98
C ALA A 39 -16.70 -5.46 1.40
N VAL A 40 -16.93 -4.23 1.87
CA VAL A 40 -15.86 -3.37 2.40
C VAL A 40 -15.18 -4.01 3.60
N GLN A 41 -15.93 -4.61 4.54
CA GLN A 41 -15.36 -5.32 5.68
C GLN A 41 -14.42 -6.44 5.24
N LYS A 42 -14.85 -7.27 4.27
CA LYS A 42 -13.98 -8.33 3.72
C LYS A 42 -12.70 -7.77 3.09
N LEU A 43 -12.78 -6.64 2.39
CA LEU A 43 -11.58 -6.01 1.82
C LEU A 43 -10.62 -5.54 2.91
N PHE A 44 -11.12 -4.97 4.01
CA PHE A 44 -10.28 -4.59 5.16
C PHE A 44 -9.69 -5.81 5.87
N GLU A 45 -10.42 -6.91 5.98
CA GLU A 45 -9.90 -8.17 6.50
C GLU A 45 -8.75 -8.70 5.63
N GLU A 46 -8.89 -8.67 4.31
CA GLU A 46 -7.83 -9.06 3.37
C GLU A 46 -6.61 -8.12 3.45
N TYR A 47 -6.83 -6.81 3.49
CA TYR A 47 -5.76 -5.82 3.70
C TYR A 47 -5.02 -6.07 5.02
N SER A 48 -5.75 -6.33 6.12
CA SER A 48 -5.16 -6.57 7.44
C SER A 48 -4.25 -7.80 7.50
N LYS A 49 -4.44 -8.77 6.60
CA LYS A 49 -3.55 -9.92 6.45
C LYS A 49 -2.29 -9.61 5.63
N ILE A 50 -2.38 -8.67 4.68
CA ILE A 50 -1.27 -8.28 3.81
C ILE A 50 -0.35 -7.25 4.45
N ALA A 51 -0.91 -6.23 5.12
CA ALA A 51 -0.13 -5.17 5.76
C ALA A 51 1.07 -5.67 6.59
N PRO A 52 0.93 -6.65 7.51
CA PRO A 52 2.07 -7.11 8.30
C PRO A 52 3.14 -7.86 7.47
N ILE A 53 2.77 -8.44 6.32
CA ILE A 53 3.72 -9.08 5.41
C ILE A 53 4.57 -8.01 4.72
N LEU A 54 3.92 -6.94 4.26
CA LEU A 54 4.58 -5.79 3.62
C LEU A 54 5.52 -5.09 4.60
N GLU A 55 5.07 -4.82 5.82
CA GLU A 55 5.90 -4.22 6.87
C GLU A 55 7.15 -5.07 7.18
N ARG A 56 6.99 -6.40 7.31
CA ARG A 56 8.13 -7.31 7.51
C ARG A 56 9.11 -7.32 6.34
N ALA A 57 8.61 -7.11 5.13
CA ALA A 57 9.42 -7.00 3.93
C ALA A 57 10.07 -5.61 3.78
N GLY A 58 9.80 -4.64 4.65
CA GLY A 58 10.36 -3.30 4.56
C GLY A 58 9.57 -2.34 3.67
N PHE A 59 8.26 -2.55 3.56
CA PHE A 59 7.34 -1.58 2.96
C PHE A 59 6.52 -0.87 4.04
N ILE A 60 6.22 0.40 3.82
CA ILE A 60 5.26 1.17 4.60
C ILE A 60 4.02 1.46 3.78
N VAL A 61 2.91 1.70 4.49
CA VAL A 61 1.66 2.19 3.90
C VAL A 61 1.63 3.71 4.01
N GLY A 62 1.69 4.39 2.86
CA GLY A 62 1.68 5.85 2.79
C GLY A 62 0.28 6.44 2.83
N ASP A 63 -0.70 5.77 2.20
CA ASP A 63 -2.08 6.22 2.11
C ASP A 63 -3.05 5.05 1.90
N VAL A 64 -4.31 5.23 2.31
CA VAL A 64 -5.40 4.26 2.12
C VAL A 64 -6.66 4.97 1.62
N GLU A 65 -7.06 4.69 0.39
CA GLU A 65 -8.27 5.18 -0.25
C GLU A 65 -9.37 4.09 -0.25
N LEU A 66 -10.57 4.42 0.21
CA LEU A 66 -11.74 3.53 0.10
C LEU A 66 -12.66 3.97 -1.05
N ARG A 67 -12.83 3.11 -2.05
CA ARG A 67 -13.74 3.32 -3.18
C ARG A 67 -15.08 2.64 -2.92
N LEU A 68 -16.11 3.44 -2.65
CA LEU A 68 -17.49 2.99 -2.46
C LEU A 68 -18.25 2.82 -3.80
N THR A 69 -17.59 2.15 -4.75
CA THR A 69 -18.17 1.79 -6.05
C THR A 69 -18.81 0.40 -6.01
N LEU A 70 -19.38 -0.07 -7.12
CA LEU A 70 -19.84 -1.45 -7.29
C LEU A 70 -19.04 -2.09 -8.44
N PRO A 71 -18.07 -3.00 -8.17
CA PRO A 71 -17.65 -3.47 -6.84
C PRO A 71 -16.86 -2.40 -6.05
N PRO A 72 -16.83 -2.48 -4.70
CA PRO A 72 -15.97 -1.62 -3.89
C PRO A 72 -14.51 -2.03 -4.02
N ALA A 73 -13.60 -1.13 -3.67
CA ALA A 73 -12.18 -1.41 -3.61
C ALA A 73 -11.51 -0.64 -2.45
N ILE A 74 -10.45 -1.20 -1.89
CA ILE A 74 -9.50 -0.46 -1.05
C ILE A 74 -8.23 -0.30 -1.86
N VAL A 75 -7.72 0.92 -1.95
CA VAL A 75 -6.47 1.22 -2.64
C VAL A 75 -5.45 1.66 -1.60
N VAL A 76 -4.28 1.04 -1.62
CA VAL A 76 -3.24 1.23 -0.60
C VAL A 76 -1.96 1.65 -1.30
N CYS A 77 -1.51 2.86 -1.04
CA CYS A 77 -0.19 3.32 -1.47
C CYS A 77 0.88 2.63 -0.62
N ILE A 78 1.83 1.97 -1.26
CA ILE A 78 2.96 1.32 -0.60
C ILE A 78 4.28 1.93 -1.06
N GLU A 79 5.22 2.05 -0.14
CA GLU A 79 6.55 2.58 -0.40
C GLU A 79 7.61 1.70 0.28
N PRO A 80 8.69 1.33 -0.41
CA PRO A 80 9.79 0.62 0.22
C PRO A 80 10.57 1.60 1.10
N THR A 81 10.86 1.21 2.34
CA THR A 81 11.72 2.01 3.24
C THR A 81 13.21 1.73 3.02
N GLU A 82 13.54 0.58 2.43
CA GLU A 82 14.90 0.11 2.22
C GLU A 82 15.08 -0.37 0.78
N PRO A 83 16.28 -0.23 0.17
CA PRO A 83 16.54 -0.69 -1.20
C PRO A 83 16.36 -2.19 -1.42
N ASP A 84 16.48 -3.01 -0.36
CA ASP A 84 16.38 -4.47 -0.42
C ASP A 84 14.97 -5.02 -0.13
N ALA A 85 13.96 -4.14 -0.03
CA ALA A 85 12.59 -4.53 0.36
C ALA A 85 12.00 -5.66 -0.52
N LEU A 86 12.32 -5.67 -1.82
CA LEU A 86 11.88 -6.74 -2.74
C LEU A 86 12.54 -8.08 -2.46
N ASP A 87 13.81 -8.10 -2.05
CA ASP A 87 14.49 -9.34 -1.71
C ASP A 87 14.00 -9.87 -0.37
N ARG A 88 13.76 -8.98 0.60
CA ARG A 88 13.13 -9.33 1.87
C ARG A 88 11.71 -9.86 1.68
N LEU A 89 10.97 -9.33 0.71
CA LEU A 89 9.63 -9.85 0.38
C LEU A 89 9.68 -11.34 -0.03
N LYS A 90 10.66 -11.73 -0.85
CA LYS A 90 10.87 -13.14 -1.23
C LYS A 90 11.22 -14.02 -0.02
N THR A 91 11.98 -13.50 0.94
CA THR A 91 12.28 -14.21 2.18
C THR A 91 11.01 -14.42 3.01
N VAL A 92 10.21 -13.37 3.21
CA VAL A 92 8.96 -13.46 3.99
C VAL A 92 7.96 -14.44 3.33
N GLU A 93 7.88 -14.45 1.99
CA GLU A 93 7.07 -15.44 1.25
C GLU A 93 7.45 -16.89 1.57
N GLY A 94 8.74 -17.18 1.82
CA GLY A 94 9.22 -18.51 2.18
C GLY A 94 9.03 -18.89 3.65
N GLU A 95 8.77 -17.91 4.52
CA GLU A 95 8.65 -18.10 5.97
C GLU A 95 7.20 -18.20 6.47
N VAL A 96 6.24 -17.81 5.65
CA VAL A 96 4.82 -17.70 6.04
C VAL A 96 3.95 -18.49 5.09
N GLU A 97 2.96 -19.21 5.60
CA GLU A 97 1.93 -19.79 4.74
C GLU A 97 1.00 -18.67 4.24
N LEU A 98 0.99 -18.49 2.92
CA LEU A 98 0.18 -17.48 2.24
C LEU A 98 -1.04 -18.12 1.59
N ASP A 99 -2.20 -17.47 1.74
CA ASP A 99 -3.37 -17.77 0.95
C ASP A 99 -3.22 -17.28 -0.50
N ASP A 100 -4.13 -17.68 -1.38
CA ASP A 100 -4.04 -17.40 -2.82
C ASP A 100 -4.14 -15.90 -3.13
N ASN A 101 -4.93 -15.16 -2.35
CA ASN A 101 -5.07 -13.72 -2.53
C ASN A 101 -3.79 -13.01 -2.11
N GLN A 102 -3.19 -13.43 -0.98
CA GLN A 102 -1.91 -12.90 -0.52
C GLN A 102 -0.82 -13.14 -1.55
N LYS A 103 -0.66 -14.39 -2.03
CA LYS A 103 0.29 -14.72 -3.10
C LYS A 103 0.10 -13.86 -4.34
N ARG A 104 -1.17 -13.61 -4.73
CA ARG A 104 -1.48 -12.79 -5.90
C ARG A 104 -1.06 -11.34 -5.71
N VAL A 105 -1.34 -10.75 -4.56
CA VAL A 105 -0.92 -9.37 -4.24
C VAL A 105 0.59 -9.23 -4.25
N LEU A 106 1.32 -10.16 -3.60
CA LEU A 106 2.78 -10.10 -3.59
C LEU A 106 3.40 -10.31 -4.98
N GLN A 107 2.78 -11.17 -5.80
CA GLN A 107 3.17 -11.34 -7.19
C GLN A 107 2.99 -10.05 -8.00
N LEU A 108 1.88 -9.32 -7.81
CA LEU A 108 1.65 -8.05 -8.49
C LEU A 108 2.71 -6.99 -8.12
N ILE A 109 3.16 -6.96 -6.86
CA ILE A 109 4.26 -6.08 -6.43
C ILE A 109 5.54 -6.43 -7.18
N LYS A 110 5.93 -7.72 -7.19
CA LYS A 110 7.13 -8.18 -7.90
C LYS A 110 7.06 -7.86 -9.39
N GLU A 111 5.91 -8.06 -10.02
CA GLU A 111 5.68 -7.72 -11.42
C GLU A 111 5.80 -6.22 -11.68
N ALA A 112 5.24 -5.36 -10.82
CA ALA A 112 5.36 -3.91 -10.94
C ALA A 112 6.83 -3.45 -10.94
N TYR A 113 7.64 -3.95 -10.00
CA TYR A 113 9.07 -3.62 -9.95
C TYR A 113 9.90 -4.28 -11.04
N ALA A 114 9.51 -5.45 -11.54
CA ALA A 114 10.18 -6.08 -12.69
C ALA A 114 10.09 -5.21 -13.96
N LEU A 115 9.16 -4.25 -14.03
CA LEU A 115 9.05 -3.30 -15.14
C LEU A 115 10.01 -2.12 -15.04
N GLU A 116 10.75 -1.96 -13.94
CA GLU A 116 11.57 -0.77 -13.68
C GLU A 116 12.58 -0.47 -14.80
N GLU A 117 13.31 -1.48 -15.29
CA GLU A 117 14.25 -1.30 -16.41
C GLU A 117 13.54 -0.89 -17.70
N THR A 118 12.36 -1.47 -17.96
CA THR A 118 11.56 -1.15 -19.15
C THR A 118 11.03 0.29 -19.08
N VAL A 119 10.56 0.71 -17.91
CA VAL A 119 10.06 2.07 -17.63
C VAL A 119 11.19 3.08 -17.78
N LYS A 120 12.37 2.80 -17.21
CA LYS A 120 13.58 3.64 -17.33
C LYS A 120 14.05 3.79 -18.77
N ALA A 121 14.04 2.73 -19.55
CA ALA A 121 14.38 2.77 -20.98
C ALA A 121 13.50 3.74 -21.78
N HIS A 122 12.30 4.06 -21.28
CA HIS A 122 11.37 4.99 -21.90
C HIS A 122 11.34 6.38 -21.23
N GLY A 123 12.34 6.72 -20.40
CA GLY A 123 12.46 8.05 -19.80
C GLY A 123 11.51 8.30 -18.62
N HIS A 124 11.08 7.23 -17.97
CA HIS A 124 10.21 7.28 -16.79
C HIS A 124 10.87 6.55 -15.61
N GLU A 125 10.36 6.80 -14.41
CA GLU A 125 10.69 6.02 -13.22
C GLU A 125 9.39 5.60 -12.52
N ILE A 126 9.46 4.49 -11.76
CA ILE A 126 8.36 4.11 -10.89
C ILE A 126 8.37 5.07 -9.70
N GLY A 127 7.35 5.93 -9.60
CA GLY A 127 7.22 6.89 -8.50
C GLY A 127 6.47 6.29 -7.32
N GLN A 128 5.28 5.75 -7.57
CA GLN A 128 4.39 5.24 -6.51
C GLN A 128 3.69 3.97 -6.99
N ILE A 129 3.49 3.03 -6.07
CA ILE A 129 2.72 1.81 -6.31
C ILE A 129 1.49 1.82 -5.41
N GLU A 130 0.33 1.54 -6.00
CA GLU A 130 -0.91 1.36 -5.28
C GLU A 130 -1.42 -0.07 -5.45
N LEU A 131 -1.63 -0.75 -4.32
CA LEU A 131 -2.32 -2.03 -4.30
C LEU A 131 -3.83 -1.81 -4.31
N VAL A 132 -4.52 -2.45 -5.24
CA VAL A 132 -5.97 -2.40 -5.34
C VAL A 132 -6.53 -3.72 -4.79
N PHE A 133 -7.05 -3.68 -3.58
CA PHE A 133 -7.82 -4.75 -2.98
C PHE A 133 -9.24 -4.72 -3.55
N SER A 134 -9.44 -5.52 -4.58
CA SER A 134 -10.73 -5.79 -5.22
C SER A 134 -10.80 -7.29 -5.59
N VAL A 135 -11.89 -7.70 -6.23
CA VAL A 135 -11.98 -9.06 -6.80
C VAL A 135 -12.06 -8.95 -8.32
N PRO A 136 -11.00 -9.28 -9.08
CA PRO A 136 -9.64 -9.69 -8.63
C PRO A 136 -8.82 -8.52 -8.06
N PRO A 137 -7.72 -8.78 -7.32
CA PRO A 137 -6.80 -7.73 -6.87
C PRO A 137 -5.99 -7.16 -8.06
N GLY A 138 -5.53 -5.92 -7.92
CA GLY A 138 -4.77 -5.22 -8.94
C GLY A 138 -3.65 -4.36 -8.36
N VAL A 139 -2.88 -3.74 -9.25
CA VAL A 139 -1.83 -2.78 -8.90
C VAL A 139 -1.89 -1.61 -9.89
N ASN A 140 -1.84 -0.37 -9.38
CA ASN A 140 -1.57 0.81 -10.20
C ASN A 140 -0.11 1.20 -9.98
N VAL A 141 0.58 1.51 -11.07
CA VAL A 141 1.97 1.99 -11.03
C VAL A 141 1.98 3.40 -11.59
N HIS A 142 2.29 4.37 -10.74
CA HIS A 142 2.42 5.76 -11.13
C HIS A 142 3.84 6.02 -11.61
N LEU A 143 3.95 6.50 -12.84
CA LEU A 143 5.21 6.77 -13.48
C LEU A 143 5.52 8.26 -13.40
N SER A 144 6.68 8.61 -12.87
CA SER A 144 7.22 9.97 -12.98
C SER A 144 8.01 10.07 -14.27
N SER A 145 7.93 11.21 -14.96
CA SER A 145 8.85 11.49 -16.07
C SER A 145 10.10 12.15 -15.52
N SER A 146 11.26 11.69 -15.97
CA SER A 146 12.57 12.25 -15.61
C SER A 146 12.76 13.71 -16.05
N CYS A 147 11.89 14.20 -16.93
CA CYS A 147 11.88 15.58 -17.43
C CYS A 147 10.68 16.42 -16.92
N SER A 148 9.84 15.88 -16.03
CA SER A 148 8.64 16.59 -15.55
C SER A 148 8.98 17.67 -14.52
N ARG A 149 8.47 18.88 -14.74
CA ARG A 149 8.47 19.98 -13.74
C ARG A 149 7.25 19.94 -12.81
N VAL A 150 6.31 19.03 -13.02
CA VAL A 150 5.09 18.89 -12.19
C VAL A 150 5.41 18.30 -10.81
N PHE A 151 6.48 17.49 -10.72
CA PHE A 151 7.00 16.91 -9.48
C PHE A 151 8.39 17.45 -9.13
N GLY A 152 8.64 18.74 -9.46
CA GLY A 152 9.93 19.37 -9.22
C GLY A 152 10.41 19.12 -7.79
N SER A 153 11.53 18.43 -7.67
CA SER A 153 12.29 18.25 -6.44
C SER A 153 12.39 19.60 -5.72
N VAL A 154 11.96 19.62 -4.45
CA VAL A 154 12.34 20.72 -3.56
C VAL A 154 13.86 20.69 -3.49
N ASP A 155 14.48 21.59 -4.23
CA ASP A 155 15.90 21.84 -4.21
C ASP A 155 16.27 22.35 -2.80
N ARG A 156 16.56 21.43 -1.88
CA ARG A 156 17.17 21.73 -0.58
C ARG A 156 18.66 21.95 -0.77
N SER A 157 19.02 22.89 -1.63
CA SER A 157 20.35 23.48 -1.60
C SER A 157 20.47 24.29 -0.30
N PRO A 158 21.48 24.05 0.55
CA PRO A 158 21.67 24.85 1.75
C PRO A 158 22.01 26.27 1.30
N SER A 159 21.22 27.25 1.74
CA SER A 159 21.54 28.66 1.57
C SER A 159 22.83 28.97 2.33
N SER A 160 23.95 28.98 1.62
CA SER A 160 25.15 29.68 2.06
C SER A 160 24.84 31.17 2.04
N SER A 161 24.40 31.70 3.19
CA SER A 161 24.58 33.11 3.49
C SER A 161 25.81 33.22 4.39
N GLU A 162 26.91 33.62 3.75
CA GLU A 162 27.90 34.51 4.35
C GLU A 162 27.19 35.60 5.16
N ASN A 163 27.73 35.92 6.33
CA ASN A 163 27.88 37.30 6.75
C ASN A 163 29.07 37.39 7.70
N ASP A 164 29.94 38.33 7.36
CA ASP A 164 31.05 38.89 8.12
C ASP A 164 30.71 39.24 9.58
#